data_AF-A0A4U9U1C6-F1
#
_entry.id   AF-A0A4U9U1C6-F1
#
_cell.length_a   1.000
_cell.length_b   1.000
_cell.length_c   1.000
_cell.angle_alpha   90.00
_cell.angle_beta   90.00
_cell.angle_gamma   90.00
#
_symmetry.space_group_name_H-M   'P 1'
#
loop_
_entity.id
_entity.type
_entity.pdbx_description
1 polymer ?
#
loop_
_entity_poly.entity_id
_entity_poly.type
_entity_poly.pdbx_seq_one_letter_code
_entity_poly.pdbx_strand_id
1 'polypeptide(L)' 'MNWIATHGTAVVLGEAGINPRLVNKVHEGRPHIQDRIKNGEYTYIVNTTAGVRRLKTPS' A
#
# COMPACT_ATOMS: atom_id res chain seq x y z
N MET A 1 10.45 -6.17 -12.07
CA MET A 1 9.12 -5.93 -11.48
C MET A 1 9.27 -4.86 -10.40
N ASN A 2 8.49 -3.78 -10.45
CA ASN A 2 8.60 -2.69 -9.48
C ASN A 2 7.65 -2.95 -8.31
N TRP A 3 8.16 -3.45 -7.20
CA TRP A 3 7.36 -3.74 -6.00
C TRP A 3 7.15 -2.47 -5.20
N ILE A 4 5.91 -2.21 -4.79
CA ILE A 4 5.55 -1.07 -3.96
C ILE A 4 4.72 -1.58 -2.78
N ALA A 5 5.10 -1.20 -1.57
CA ALA A 5 4.52 -1.76 -0.35
C ALA A 5 4.38 -0.71 0.75
N THR A 6 3.33 -0.84 1.57
CA THR A 6 3.27 -0.11 2.85
C THR A 6 4.24 -0.74 3.84
N HIS A 7 4.61 0.03 4.87
CA HIS A 7 5.71 -0.31 5.78
C HIS A 7 5.70 -1.75 6.30
N GLY A 8 4.59 -2.22 6.87
CA GLY A 8 4.52 -3.59 7.42
C GLY A 8 4.75 -4.68 6.38
N THR A 9 4.20 -4.53 5.17
CA THR A 9 4.45 -5.47 4.06
C THR A 9 5.89 -5.37 3.58
N ALA A 10 6.49 -4.18 3.56
CA ALA A 10 7.87 -3.97 3.12
C ALA A 10 8.89 -4.65 4.02
N VAL A 11 8.64 -4.69 5.34
CA VAL A 11 9.48 -5.42 6.30
C VAL A 11 9.50 -6.91 5.97
N VAL A 12 8.32 -7.54 5.86
CA VAL A 12 8.20 -8.98 5.55
C VAL A 12 8.79 -9.32 4.19
N LEU A 13 8.61 -8.46 3.18
CA LEU A 13 9.23 -8.64 1.87
C LEU A 13 10.76 -8.53 1.95
N GLY A 14 11.28 -7.58 2.74
CA GLY A 14 12.71 -7.40 2.95
C GLY A 14 13.38 -8.62 3.61
N GLU A 15 12.71 -9.22 4.60
CA GLU A 15 13.13 -10.47 5.24
C GLU A 15 13.22 -11.63 4.23
N ALA A 16 12.37 -11.62 3.19
CA ALA A 16 12.40 -12.58 2.09
C ALA A 16 13.36 -12.18 0.94
N GLY A 17 14.15 -11.12 1.09
CA GLY A 17 15.10 -10.64 0.08
C GLY A 17 14.50 -9.78 -1.04
N ILE A 18 13.26 -9.30 -0.87
CA ILE A 18 12.59 -8.40 -1.82
C ILE A 18 12.55 -7.00 -1.21
N ASN A 19 13.17 -6.03 -1.88
CA ASN A 19 13.20 -4.63 -1.44
C ASN A 19 12.19 -3.77 -2.21
N PRO A 20 10.95 -3.59 -1.72
CA PRO A 20 9.96 -2.75 -2.39
C PRO A 20 10.20 -1.26 -2.13
N ARG A 21 9.72 -0.40 -3.03
CA ARG A 21 9.58 1.03 -2.74
C ARG A 21 8.47 1.23 -1.70
N LEU A 22 8.75 2.00 -0.66
CA LEU A 22 7.74 2.35 0.32
C LEU A 22 6.66 3.27 -0.28
N VAL A 23 5.42 3.09 0.20
CA VAL A 23 4.32 4.03 -0.01
C VAL A 23 3.56 4.26 1.29
N ASN A 24 3.20 5.51 1.53
CA ASN A 24 2.41 5.91 2.70
C ASN A 24 0.96 5.46 2.58
N LYS A 25 0.36 5.08 3.71
CA LYS A 25 -1.09 5.04 3.87
C LYS A 25 -1.66 6.46 3.87
N VAL A 26 -2.97 6.57 3.66
CA VAL A 26 -3.66 7.87 3.55
C VAL A 26 -3.41 8.79 4.77
N HIS A 27 -3.31 8.23 5.97
CA HIS A 27 -3.09 8.99 7.21
C HIS A 27 -1.60 9.25 7.54
N GLU A 28 -0.67 8.74 6.73
CA GLU A 28 0.78 8.84 6.98
C GLU A 28 1.43 10.00 6.20
N GLY A 29 0.64 10.81 5.48
CA GLY A 29 1.11 11.98 4.73
C GLY A 29 1.28 11.74 3.23
N ARG A 30 1.46 12.83 2.45
CA ARG A 30 1.48 12.80 0.98
C ARG A 30 2.91 12.72 0.40
N PRO A 31 3.11 12.16 -0.81
CA PRO A 31 2.12 11.44 -1.61
C PRO A 31 1.82 10.04 -1.02
N HIS A 32 0.54 9.72 -0.82
CA HIS A 32 0.09 8.44 -0.28
C HIS A 32 -0.51 7.53 -1.36
N ILE A 33 -0.82 6.28 -0.99
CA ILE A 33 -1.35 5.26 -1.91
C ILE A 33 -2.54 5.74 -2.77
N GLN A 34 -3.49 6.50 -2.21
CA GLN A 34 -4.64 7.01 -2.98
C GLN A 34 -4.24 8.04 -4.04
N ASP A 35 -3.20 8.86 -3.83
CA ASP A 35 -2.74 9.83 -4.83
C ASP A 35 -2.16 9.08 -6.03
N ARG A 36 -1.34 8.06 -5.75
CA ARG A 36 -0.68 7.23 -6.75
C ARG A 36 -1.66 6.37 -7.55
N ILE A 37 -2.72 5.85 -6.91
CA ILE A 37 -3.81 5.15 -7.61
C ILE A 37 -4.54 6.10 -8.56
N LYS A 38 -4.89 7.31 -8.09
CA LYS A 38 -5.55 8.33 -8.93
C LYS A 38 -4.69 8.73 -10.14
N ASN A 39 -3.37 8.74 -9.97
CA ASN A 39 -2.42 9.02 -11.04
C ASN A 39 -2.16 7.83 -11.97
N GLY A 40 -2.78 6.66 -11.76
CA GLY A 40 -2.57 5.48 -12.60
C GLY A 40 -1.19 4.83 -12.44
N GLU A 41 -0.51 5.03 -11.31
CA GLU A 41 0.86 4.53 -11.09
C GLU A 41 0.95 3.00 -10.86
N TYR A 42 -0.18 2.29 -10.77
CA TYR A 42 -0.24 0.86 -10.47
C TYR A 42 -1.07 0.10 -11.51
N THR A 43 -0.50 -0.96 -12.06
CA THR A 43 -1.21 -1.90 -12.94
C THR A 43 -1.86 -3.04 -12.17
N TYR A 44 -1.41 -3.31 -10.95
CA TYR A 44 -1.92 -4.39 -10.10
C TYR A 44 -1.78 -4.04 -8.62
N ILE A 45 -2.81 -4.35 -7.83
CA ILE A 45 -2.88 -4.03 -6.40
C ILE A 45 -3.42 -5.24 -5.65
N VAL A 46 -2.72 -5.64 -4.59
CA VAL A 46 -3.18 -6.65 -3.63
C VAL A 46 -3.36 -6.00 -2.28
N ASN A 47 -4.56 -6.11 -1.71
CA ASN A 47 -4.88 -5.66 -0.37
C ASN A 47 -5.69 -6.75 0.33
N THR A 48 -5.15 -7.30 1.42
CA THR A 48 -5.86 -8.26 2.29
C THR A 48 -6.01 -7.64 3.67
N THR A 49 -7.21 -7.70 4.26
CA THR A 49 -7.50 -7.19 5.60
C THR A 49 -7.82 -8.34 6.54
N ALA A 50 -7.16 -8.43 7.70
CA ALA A 50 -7.52 -9.35 8.77
C ALA A 50 -8.35 -8.60 9.83
N GLY A 51 -9.65 -8.89 9.92
CA GLY A 51 -10.56 -8.36 10.96
C GLY A 51 -11.86 -7.75 10.44
N VAL A 52 -12.95 -7.93 11.21
CA VAL A 52 -14.38 -7.66 10.88
C VAL A 52 -14.72 -6.18 10.66
N ARG A 53 -13.75 -5.25 10.74
CA ARG A 53 -14.05 -3.82 10.61
C ARG A 53 -13.09 -3.08 9.71
N ARG A 54 -13.47 -2.96 8.43
CA ARG A 54 -13.23 -1.74 7.65
C ARG A 54 -14.12 -1.66 6.40
N LEU A 55 -15.33 -1.14 6.59
CA LEU A 55 -16.04 -0.37 5.57
C LEU A 55 -16.66 0.83 6.29
N LYS A 56 -16.09 2.01 6.06
CA LYS A 56 -16.87 3.24 5.99
C LYS A 56 -16.21 4.09 4.93
N THR A 57 -16.76 4.00 3.73
CA THR A 57 -16.86 5.14 2.82
C THR A 57 -18.03 5.96 3.33
N PRO A 58 -17.86 7.13 3.99
CA PRO A 58 -18.84 8.18 3.84
C PRO A 58 -18.58 8.87 2.50
N SER A 59 -19.66 9.10 1.77
CA SER A 59 -19.85 9.96 0.59
C SER A 59 -18.69 10.90 0.26
#